data_AF-A0A6C0AGA7-F1
#
_entry.id   AF-A0A6C0AGA7-F1
#
_cell.length_a   1.000
_cell.length_b   1.000
_cell.length_c   1.000
_cell.angle_alpha   90.00
_cell.angle_beta   90.00
_cell.angle_gamma   90.00
#
_symmetry.space_group_name_H-M   'P 1'
#
loop_
_entity.id
_entity.type
_entity.pdbx_description
1 polymer ?
#
loop_
_entity_poly.entity_id
_entity_poly.type
_entity_poly.pdbx_seq_one_letter_code
_entity_poly.pdbx_strand_id
1 'polypeptide(L)'
;MKKTFRLKKRSVKKSKGGMIPASLLTQIKSRIDDSLPTSSNDGVEESKHEDNYVEESIQEGVEESKHEDNNVEKSKQQLKSELENCKKELEISKRFAEKEKERAENLQKKLYDLENSASDLRNELISDRSTKTLDEIDEEIKKAIEKCLENEMDDCPELEKLDLEKKSHPEYQERLNAQRKAWDDIQKSDNEKALQIMRGFVPSNILKTTLKDLKDDLIEKIGNERVAQKLARHIWYKKILWLIRMPKNMLKKLSPAEFKIKYSQQGLDIVELRAIYYSLPDKFENDALGLKKEWKNNLRLKLENYVMRDEYNQLTSGETRNSVYEDINPPPFNPTFEDIDWEVDANESKNKEERREPKKFAQLRKK
;
A
#
# COMPACT_ATOMS: atom_id res chain seq x y z
N MET A 1 -2.06 25.35 -55.62
CA MET A 1 -0.95 25.93 -54.83
C MET A 1 -1.40 26.16 -53.39
N LYS A 2 -0.97 25.32 -52.43
CA LYS A 2 -1.08 25.61 -51.00
C LYS A 2 0.24 25.20 -50.34
N LYS A 3 0.94 26.21 -49.79
CA LYS A 3 2.25 26.12 -49.15
C LYS A 3 2.11 25.73 -47.68
N THR A 4 3.03 24.87 -47.21
CA THR A 4 3.69 24.80 -45.88
C THR A 4 2.81 24.74 -44.62
N PHE A 5 3.10 23.91 -43.60
CA PHE A 5 4.24 24.09 -42.70
C PHE A 5 4.73 22.76 -42.08
N ARG A 6 6.05 22.54 -42.16
CA ARG A 6 6.80 21.48 -41.47
C ARG A 6 7.16 21.96 -40.05
N LEU A 7 6.81 21.18 -39.03
CA LEU A 7 7.31 21.35 -37.66
C LEU A 7 8.62 20.56 -37.47
N LYS A 8 9.69 21.29 -37.16
CA LYS A 8 11.03 20.78 -36.80
C LYS A 8 10.97 20.08 -35.43
N LYS A 9 11.38 18.81 -35.36
CA LYS A 9 11.67 18.12 -34.09
C LYS A 9 12.93 18.72 -33.46
N ARG A 10 12.80 19.25 -32.25
CA ARG A 10 13.93 19.65 -31.40
C ARG A 10 14.50 18.41 -30.71
N SER A 11 15.80 18.20 -30.91
CA SER A 11 16.64 17.23 -30.21
C SER A 11 17.03 17.80 -28.84
N VAL A 12 16.75 17.07 -27.76
CA VAL A 12 17.19 17.42 -26.40
C VAL A 12 18.38 16.53 -26.02
N LYS A 13 19.49 17.19 -25.70
CA LYS A 13 20.77 16.62 -25.30
C LYS A 13 20.66 15.88 -23.96
N LYS A 14 21.27 14.70 -23.88
CA LYS A 14 21.52 13.93 -22.65
C LYS A 14 22.53 14.68 -21.76
N SER A 15 22.18 15.00 -20.53
CA SER A 15 23.11 15.40 -19.48
C SER A 15 23.61 14.16 -18.72
N LYS A 16 24.93 13.99 -18.68
CA LYS A 16 25.66 13.06 -17.80
C LYS A 16 25.94 13.75 -16.46
N GLY A 17 26.06 12.96 -15.40
CA GLY A 17 27.00 13.25 -14.31
C GLY A 17 26.37 13.54 -12.95
N GLY A 18 26.53 12.59 -12.03
CA GLY A 18 26.19 12.72 -10.61
C GLY A 18 26.48 11.41 -9.86
N MET A 19 27.70 10.90 -10.01
CA MET A 19 28.19 9.73 -9.25
C MET A 19 28.56 10.18 -7.84
N ILE A 20 27.96 9.55 -6.84
CA ILE A 20 28.40 9.62 -5.45
C ILE A 20 29.61 8.66 -5.31
N PRO A 21 30.73 9.04 -4.69
CA PRO A 21 31.92 8.20 -4.59
C PRO A 21 31.68 6.96 -3.71
N ALA A 22 32.11 5.80 -4.21
CA ALA A 22 32.04 4.51 -3.52
C ALA A 22 32.94 4.39 -2.26
N SER A 23 33.61 5.47 -1.83
CA SER A 23 34.47 5.48 -0.65
C SER A 23 33.74 5.82 0.67
N LEU A 24 32.47 6.21 0.64
CA LEU A 24 31.67 6.53 1.84
C LEU A 24 30.77 5.38 2.32
N LEU A 25 30.62 4.31 1.55
CA LEU A 25 29.81 3.13 1.92
C LEU A 25 30.60 2.03 2.64
N THR A 26 31.94 2.11 2.65
CA THR A 26 32.81 1.12 3.27
C THR A 26 33.12 1.41 4.75
N GLN A 27 32.82 2.61 5.24
CA GLN A 27 33.14 3.04 6.61
C GLN A 27 32.02 2.79 7.64
N ILE A 28 30.84 2.35 7.20
CA ILE A 28 29.69 2.07 8.09
C ILE A 28 29.48 0.56 8.30
N LYS A 29 30.13 -0.30 7.49
CA LYS A 29 30.00 -1.77 7.58
C LYS A 29 30.99 -2.46 8.51
N SER A 30 31.94 -1.76 9.11
CA SER A 30 33.00 -2.34 9.94
C SER A 30 32.82 -2.12 11.45
N ARG A 31 31.58 -1.99 11.96
CA ARG A 31 31.36 -1.62 13.37
C ARG A 31 30.22 -2.31 14.12
N ILE A 32 29.63 -3.39 13.61
CA ILE A 32 28.48 -4.03 14.29
C ILE A 32 28.56 -5.57 14.45
N ASP A 33 29.46 -6.30 13.79
CA ASP A 33 29.48 -7.77 13.95
C ASP A 33 30.80 -8.27 14.57
N ASP A 34 30.94 -8.09 15.88
CA ASP A 34 31.87 -8.84 16.74
C ASP A 34 31.27 -8.89 18.17
N SER A 35 30.36 -9.85 18.40
CA SER A 35 30.14 -10.50 19.71
C SER A 35 28.95 -11.48 19.64
N LEU A 36 29.26 -12.73 19.30
CA LEU A 36 28.46 -13.90 19.68
C LEU A 36 29.27 -14.69 20.71
N PRO A 37 28.59 -15.38 21.64
CA PRO A 37 29.01 -16.73 21.98
C PRO A 37 27.85 -17.71 21.82
N THR A 38 28.06 -18.71 20.98
CA THR A 38 27.23 -19.91 20.82
C THR A 38 27.74 -21.02 21.74
N SER A 39 26.87 -21.52 22.61
CA SER A 39 27.06 -22.79 23.31
C SER A 39 26.41 -23.93 22.52
N SER A 40 27.14 -25.02 22.32
CA SER A 40 26.53 -26.34 22.12
C SER A 40 27.58 -27.42 22.38
N ASN A 41 27.29 -28.24 23.38
CA ASN A 41 27.95 -29.49 23.72
C ASN A 41 27.20 -30.66 23.05
N ASP A 42 27.79 -31.86 23.16
CA ASP A 42 27.37 -33.20 22.66
C ASP A 42 28.06 -33.59 21.34
N GLY A 43 28.71 -34.74 21.18
CA GLY A 43 28.95 -35.89 22.04
C GLY A 43 29.56 -37.05 21.20
N VAL A 44 30.44 -37.84 21.83
CA VAL A 44 30.70 -39.30 21.70
C VAL A 44 31.19 -39.93 20.38
N GLU A 45 32.25 -40.76 20.53
CA GLU A 45 32.63 -42.05 19.86
C GLU A 45 34.11 -42.09 19.41
N GLU A 46 34.97 -42.85 20.12
CA GLU A 46 35.55 -44.17 19.73
C GLU A 46 36.46 -44.13 18.47
N SER A 47 37.65 -44.74 18.35
CA SER A 47 38.46 -45.64 19.17
C SER A 47 39.85 -45.84 18.49
N LYS A 48 40.85 -46.33 19.25
CA LYS A 48 42.07 -47.09 18.87
C LYS A 48 43.23 -46.39 18.11
N HIS A 49 44.42 -46.29 18.72
CA HIS A 49 45.46 -47.34 18.71
C HIS A 49 46.72 -46.93 19.54
N GLU A 50 47.07 -47.82 20.47
CA GLU A 50 48.41 -48.29 20.92
C GLU A 50 49.56 -47.32 21.31
N ASP A 51 49.91 -47.43 22.60
CA ASP A 51 51.22 -47.72 23.20
C ASP A 51 52.48 -46.99 22.70
N ASN A 52 53.05 -46.10 23.55
CA ASN A 52 54.34 -46.36 24.22
C ASN A 52 54.88 -45.19 25.08
N TYR A 53 55.50 -45.58 26.21
CA TYR A 53 56.64 -44.97 26.93
C TYR A 53 56.46 -43.57 27.59
N VAL A 54 56.37 -43.48 28.94
CA VAL A 54 57.47 -43.32 29.95
C VAL A 54 58.18 -41.97 29.74
N GLU A 55 58.05 -40.96 30.59
CA GLU A 55 58.57 -40.73 31.96
C GLU A 55 58.03 -39.30 32.28
N GLU A 56 57.55 -38.94 33.46
CA GLU A 56 58.36 -38.34 34.52
C GLU A 56 57.39 -37.97 35.66
N SER A 57 57.73 -38.38 36.87
CA SER A 57 56.87 -38.32 38.04
C SER A 57 57.22 -37.12 38.93
N ILE A 58 56.18 -36.48 39.47
CA ILE A 58 56.16 -35.77 40.77
C ILE A 58 56.83 -34.38 40.76
N GLN A 59 56.11 -33.37 40.29
CA GLN A 59 56.25 -31.99 40.79
C GLN A 59 55.03 -31.04 40.61
N GLU A 60 53.84 -31.51 40.20
CA GLU A 60 52.69 -30.63 39.90
C GLU A 60 51.54 -30.59 40.94
N GLY A 61 51.58 -31.42 41.99
CA GLY A 61 50.44 -31.58 42.92
C GLY A 61 50.21 -30.50 43.98
N VAL A 62 51.01 -29.42 44.04
CA VAL A 62 50.84 -28.33 45.04
C VAL A 62 50.50 -26.97 44.38
N GLU A 63 50.63 -26.85 43.07
CA GLU A 63 50.25 -25.63 42.34
C GLU A 63 48.78 -25.63 41.89
N GLU A 64 48.16 -26.79 41.67
CA GLU A 64 46.75 -26.89 41.24
C GLU A 64 45.75 -26.40 42.30
N SER A 65 45.96 -26.69 43.59
CA SER A 65 45.07 -26.24 44.68
C SER A 65 45.10 -24.73 44.92
N LYS A 66 46.22 -24.04 44.64
CA LYS A 66 46.30 -22.56 44.73
C LYS A 66 45.82 -21.89 43.45
N HIS A 67 45.85 -22.59 42.32
CA HIS A 67 45.34 -22.09 41.06
C HIS A 67 43.81 -22.07 41.01
N GLU A 68 43.13 -23.05 41.61
CA GLU A 68 41.66 -23.09 41.69
C GLU A 68 41.07 -21.97 42.56
N ASP A 69 41.61 -21.74 43.78
CA ASP A 69 41.13 -20.66 44.66
C ASP A 69 41.34 -19.26 44.05
N ASN A 70 42.46 -19.06 43.35
CA ASN A 70 42.72 -17.81 42.63
C ASN A 70 41.81 -17.64 41.39
N ASN A 71 41.38 -18.72 40.76
CA ASN A 71 40.45 -18.69 39.63
C ASN A 71 39.01 -18.40 40.09
N VAL A 72 38.61 -18.95 41.24
CA VAL A 72 37.31 -18.66 41.87
C VAL A 72 37.23 -17.21 42.32
N GLU A 73 38.30 -16.65 42.90
CA GLU A 73 38.31 -15.25 43.35
C GLU A 73 38.32 -14.26 42.17
N LYS A 74 39.04 -14.57 41.08
CA LYS A 74 38.97 -13.82 39.82
C LYS A 74 37.56 -13.87 39.21
N SER A 75 36.91 -15.03 39.20
CA SER A 75 35.53 -15.19 38.72
C SER A 75 34.53 -14.39 39.56
N LYS A 76 34.69 -14.37 40.89
CA LYS A 76 33.86 -13.53 41.79
C LYS A 76 34.08 -12.04 41.55
N GLN A 77 35.31 -11.60 41.31
CA GLN A 77 35.62 -10.20 40.97
C GLN A 77 35.02 -9.81 39.61
N GLN A 78 35.10 -10.70 38.62
CA GLN A 78 34.51 -10.49 37.31
C GLN A 78 32.98 -10.39 37.40
N LEU A 79 32.31 -11.32 38.09
CA LEU A 79 30.86 -11.27 38.34
C LEU A 79 30.43 -10.01 39.09
N LYS A 80 31.22 -9.53 40.06
CA LYS A 80 30.95 -8.25 40.74
C LYS A 80 31.03 -7.06 39.78
N SER A 81 32.00 -7.06 38.86
CA SER A 81 32.13 -6.00 37.86
C SER A 81 31.00 -6.01 36.81
N GLU A 82 30.56 -7.20 36.40
CA GLU A 82 29.43 -7.38 35.48
C GLU A 82 28.10 -6.97 36.14
N LEU A 83 27.89 -7.31 37.41
CA LEU A 83 26.73 -6.87 38.19
C LEU A 83 26.70 -5.34 38.32
N GLU A 84 27.85 -4.71 38.54
CA GLU A 84 27.96 -3.26 38.64
C GLU A 84 27.68 -2.57 37.29
N ASN A 85 28.13 -3.18 36.19
CA ASN A 85 27.79 -2.71 34.84
C ASN A 85 26.29 -2.86 34.54
N CYS A 86 25.68 -4.00 34.87
CA CYS A 86 24.24 -4.22 34.70
C CYS A 86 23.41 -3.21 35.53
N LYS A 87 23.85 -2.88 36.75
CA LYS A 87 23.19 -1.84 37.57
C LYS A 87 23.24 -0.47 36.90
N LYS A 88 24.39 -0.09 36.34
CA LYS A 88 24.54 1.18 35.60
C LYS A 88 23.66 1.21 34.35
N GLU A 89 23.61 0.13 33.59
CA GLU A 89 22.75 0.02 32.41
C GLU A 89 21.26 0.10 32.77
N LEU A 90 20.85 -0.56 33.85
CA LEU A 90 19.48 -0.48 34.38
C LEU A 90 19.12 0.95 34.77
N GLU A 91 20.03 1.68 35.40
CA GLU A 91 19.80 3.06 35.81
C GLU A 91 19.68 4.01 34.61
N ILE A 92 20.50 3.81 33.56
CA ILE A 92 20.40 4.54 32.30
C ILE A 92 19.04 4.26 31.62
N SER A 93 18.62 2.99 31.60
CA SER A 93 17.34 2.58 31.03
C SER A 93 16.15 3.21 31.77
N LYS A 94 16.20 3.26 33.10
CA LYS A 94 15.18 3.94 33.93
C LYS A 94 15.08 5.43 33.60
N ARG A 95 16.21 6.13 33.49
CA ARG A 95 16.22 7.56 33.11
C ARG A 95 15.68 7.78 31.70
N PHE A 96 15.92 6.85 30.78
CA PHE A 96 15.36 6.92 29.43
C PHE A 96 13.83 6.73 29.46
N ALA A 97 13.33 5.75 30.22
CA ALA A 97 11.90 5.50 30.38
C ALA A 97 11.17 6.70 31.03
N GLU A 98 11.77 7.35 32.03
CA GLU A 98 11.22 8.57 32.63
C GLU A 98 11.13 9.72 31.64
N LYS A 99 12.17 9.94 30.82
CA LYS A 99 12.14 10.95 29.76
C LYS A 99 11.09 10.67 28.69
N GLU A 100 10.90 9.41 28.30
CA GLU A 100 9.84 9.03 27.36
C GLU A 100 8.45 9.23 27.98
N LYS A 101 8.29 8.96 29.28
CA LYS A 101 7.04 9.25 30.00
C LYS A 101 6.74 10.74 30.03
N GLU A 102 7.71 11.58 30.38
CA GLU A 102 7.58 13.04 30.38
C GLU A 102 7.24 13.57 28.98
N ARG A 103 7.87 13.01 27.94
CA ARG A 103 7.56 13.35 26.55
C ARG A 103 6.12 12.98 26.18
N ALA A 104 5.63 11.82 26.61
CA ALA A 104 4.26 11.39 26.38
C ALA A 104 3.24 12.30 27.09
N GLU A 105 3.50 12.68 28.34
CA GLU A 105 2.66 13.62 29.10
C GLU A 105 2.62 15.01 28.44
N ASN A 106 3.77 15.50 27.97
CA ASN A 106 3.85 16.78 27.25
C ASN A 106 3.11 16.73 25.91
N LEU A 107 3.18 15.60 25.18
CA LEU A 107 2.40 15.39 23.97
C LEU A 107 0.90 15.33 24.25
N GLN A 108 0.46 14.66 25.32
CA GLN A 108 -0.94 14.64 25.73
C GLN A 108 -1.45 16.04 26.07
N LYS A 109 -0.66 16.82 26.81
CA LYS A 109 -1.02 18.21 27.12
C LYS A 109 -1.16 19.06 25.85
N LYS A 110 -0.21 18.92 24.90
CA LYS A 110 -0.30 19.61 23.61
C LYS A 110 -1.51 19.17 22.79
N LEU A 111 -1.88 17.89 22.82
CA LEU A 111 -3.08 17.40 22.15
C LEU A 111 -4.34 18.01 22.76
N TYR A 112 -4.42 18.09 24.10
CA TYR A 112 -5.53 18.74 24.80
C TYR A 112 -5.63 20.24 24.45
N ASP A 113 -4.50 20.95 24.46
CA ASP A 113 -4.46 22.37 24.10
C ASP A 113 -4.86 22.60 22.63
N LEU A 114 -4.43 21.71 21.72
CA LEU A 114 -4.83 21.74 20.31
C LEU A 114 -6.31 21.41 20.11
N GLU A 115 -6.87 20.48 20.89
CA GLU A 115 -8.30 20.12 20.83
C GLU A 115 -9.19 21.29 21.31
N ASN A 116 -8.77 21.97 22.38
CA ASN A 116 -9.46 23.17 22.85
C ASN A 116 -9.36 24.29 21.82
N SER A 117 -8.17 24.57 21.29
CA SER A 117 -7.98 25.59 20.26
C SER A 117 -8.75 25.27 18.98
N ALA A 118 -8.84 24.01 18.58
CA ALA A 118 -9.67 23.57 17.45
C ALA A 118 -11.17 23.71 17.74
N SER A 119 -11.59 23.48 18.99
CA SER A 119 -12.98 23.67 19.43
C SER A 119 -13.36 25.16 19.46
N ASP A 120 -12.47 26.02 19.94
CA ASP A 120 -12.64 27.47 19.93
C ASP A 120 -12.73 28.01 18.51
N LEU A 121 -11.80 27.60 17.64
CA LEU A 121 -11.84 27.94 16.21
C LEU A 121 -13.11 27.41 15.54
N ARG A 122 -13.60 26.23 15.93
CA ARG A 122 -14.85 25.67 15.40
C ARG A 122 -16.06 26.49 15.85
N ASN A 123 -16.08 26.96 17.09
CA ASN A 123 -17.14 27.80 17.62
C ASN A 123 -17.11 29.20 17.00
N GLU A 124 -15.92 29.77 16.79
CA GLU A 124 -15.72 31.03 16.08
C GLU A 124 -16.13 30.90 14.60
N LEU A 125 -15.82 29.78 13.95
CA LEU A 125 -16.35 29.44 12.62
C LEU A 125 -17.86 29.24 12.60
N ILE A 126 -18.50 28.85 13.71
CA ILE A 126 -19.96 28.74 13.80
C ILE A 126 -20.59 30.12 14.02
N SER A 127 -19.94 31.03 14.74
CA SER A 127 -20.42 32.42 14.89
C SER A 127 -20.17 33.29 13.65
N ASP A 128 -19.10 33.02 12.89
CA ASP A 128 -18.75 33.73 11.64
C ASP A 128 -19.31 33.06 10.38
N ARG A 129 -19.86 31.84 10.49
CA ARG A 129 -20.67 31.24 9.42
C ARG A 129 -21.97 32.03 9.32
N SER A 130 -21.98 32.97 8.38
CA SER A 130 -23.14 33.57 7.71
C SER A 130 -24.46 33.13 8.31
N THR A 131 -25.17 34.06 8.97
CA THR A 131 -26.54 33.88 9.47
C THR A 131 -27.56 33.53 8.39
N LYS A 132 -27.11 33.34 7.14
CA LYS A 132 -27.92 33.02 5.99
C LYS A 132 -28.15 31.51 5.91
N THR A 133 -29.40 31.15 5.73
CA THR A 133 -29.83 29.78 5.43
C THR A 133 -29.34 29.34 4.05
N LEU A 134 -29.29 28.03 3.80
CA LEU A 134 -28.91 27.49 2.49
C LEU A 134 -29.80 28.03 1.36
N ASP A 135 -31.09 28.22 1.65
CA ASP A 135 -32.07 28.77 0.71
C ASP A 135 -31.78 30.25 0.37
N GLU A 136 -31.36 31.04 1.35
CA GLU A 136 -30.96 32.44 1.12
C GLU A 136 -29.69 32.54 0.27
N ILE A 137 -28.72 31.64 0.49
CA ILE A 137 -27.52 31.55 -0.36
C ILE A 137 -27.91 31.15 -1.79
N ASP A 138 -28.84 30.21 -1.96
CA ASP A 138 -29.32 29.79 -3.29
C ASP A 138 -30.05 30.92 -4.03
N GLU A 139 -30.85 31.72 -3.33
CA GLU A 139 -31.50 32.90 -3.91
C GLU A 139 -30.49 34.01 -4.26
N GLU A 140 -29.44 34.19 -3.46
CA GLU A 140 -28.36 35.13 -3.77
C GLU A 140 -27.54 34.67 -4.97
N ILE A 141 -27.28 33.35 -5.11
CA ILE A 141 -26.63 32.80 -6.30
C ILE A 141 -27.47 33.06 -7.55
N LYS A 142 -28.78 32.83 -7.51
CA LYS A 142 -29.68 33.11 -8.64
C LYS A 142 -29.63 34.59 -9.04
N LYS A 143 -29.76 35.49 -8.06
CA LYS A 143 -29.67 36.94 -8.31
C LYS A 143 -28.31 37.37 -8.83
N ALA A 144 -27.23 36.75 -8.36
CA ALA A 144 -25.88 37.00 -8.88
C ALA A 144 -25.78 36.54 -10.34
N ILE A 145 -26.28 35.35 -10.69
CA ILE A 145 -26.33 34.86 -12.08
C ILE A 145 -27.09 35.84 -12.97
N GLU A 146 -28.28 36.28 -12.55
CA GLU A 146 -29.09 37.25 -13.32
C GLU A 146 -28.33 38.55 -13.57
N LYS A 147 -27.70 39.12 -12.54
CA LYS A 147 -26.87 40.32 -12.70
C LYS A 147 -25.66 40.11 -13.62
N CYS A 148 -25.03 38.94 -13.57
CA CYS A 148 -23.89 38.61 -14.44
C CYS A 148 -24.30 38.56 -15.91
N LEU A 149 -25.45 37.92 -16.17
CA LEU A 149 -26.02 37.83 -17.51
C LEU A 149 -26.48 39.19 -18.03
N GLU A 150 -27.10 40.03 -17.18
CA GLU A 150 -27.55 41.38 -17.54
C GLU A 150 -26.39 42.34 -17.82
N ASN A 151 -25.28 42.23 -17.10
CA ASN A 151 -24.11 43.11 -17.26
C ASN A 151 -23.08 42.55 -18.27
N GLU A 152 -23.38 41.46 -18.97
CA GLU A 152 -22.45 40.75 -19.87
C GLU A 152 -21.07 40.52 -19.24
N MET A 153 -21.03 40.25 -17.93
CA MET A 153 -19.79 40.02 -17.20
C MET A 153 -19.39 38.55 -17.34
N ASP A 154 -18.27 38.30 -18.02
CA ASP A 154 -17.71 36.95 -18.18
C ASP A 154 -17.25 36.35 -16.84
N ASP A 155 -16.72 37.19 -15.93
CA ASP A 155 -16.23 36.77 -14.62
C ASP A 155 -17.02 37.45 -13.49
N CYS A 156 -17.67 36.62 -12.68
CA CYS A 156 -18.47 37.07 -11.53
C CYS A 156 -17.88 36.61 -10.20
N PRO A 157 -16.96 37.38 -9.60
CA PRO A 157 -16.31 37.00 -8.35
C PRO A 157 -17.29 36.85 -7.17
N GLU A 158 -18.44 37.54 -7.23
CA GLU A 158 -19.52 37.39 -6.25
C GLU A 158 -20.13 35.98 -6.30
N LEU A 159 -20.27 35.40 -7.50
CA LEU A 159 -20.78 34.05 -7.69
C LEU A 159 -19.80 32.99 -7.16
N GLU A 160 -18.49 33.18 -7.38
CA GLU A 160 -17.47 32.29 -6.82
C GLU A 160 -17.47 32.30 -5.29
N LYS A 161 -17.65 33.49 -4.69
CA LYS A 161 -17.76 33.64 -3.23
C LYS A 161 -18.98 32.90 -2.69
N LEU A 162 -20.15 33.09 -3.31
CA LEU A 162 -21.39 32.44 -2.90
C LEU A 162 -21.35 30.92 -3.11
N ASP A 163 -20.71 30.44 -4.18
CA ASP A 163 -20.51 29.00 -4.41
C ASP A 163 -19.58 28.38 -3.35
N LEU A 164 -18.52 29.11 -2.95
CA LEU A 164 -17.66 28.69 -1.84
C LEU A 164 -18.43 28.65 -0.52
N GLU A 165 -19.26 29.66 -0.26
CA GLU A 165 -20.11 29.75 0.94
C GLU A 165 -21.08 28.57 0.99
N LYS A 166 -21.81 28.30 -0.10
CA LYS A 166 -22.69 27.12 -0.25
C LYS A 166 -21.95 25.82 -0.03
N LYS A 167 -20.78 25.63 -0.66
CA LYS A 167 -19.96 24.42 -0.48
C LYS A 167 -19.49 24.24 0.95
N SER A 168 -19.27 25.31 1.71
CA SER A 168 -18.87 25.23 3.11
C SER A 168 -20.03 25.00 4.10
N HIS A 169 -21.28 25.19 3.65
CA HIS A 169 -22.48 25.10 4.48
C HIS A 169 -22.76 23.65 4.95
N PRO A 170 -22.99 23.41 6.25
CA PRO A 170 -23.18 22.06 6.79
C PRO A 170 -24.41 21.35 6.21
N GLU A 171 -25.54 22.04 6.07
CA GLU A 171 -26.76 21.47 5.49
C GLU A 171 -26.56 21.04 4.03
N TYR A 172 -25.75 21.77 3.27
CA TYR A 172 -25.43 21.41 1.89
C TYR A 172 -24.58 20.13 1.85
N GLN A 173 -23.59 20.02 2.74
CA GLN A 173 -22.79 18.80 2.88
C GLN A 173 -23.65 17.60 3.31
N GLU A 174 -24.58 17.78 4.23
CA GLU A 174 -25.52 16.75 4.66
C GLU A 174 -26.42 16.31 3.51
N ARG A 175 -27.01 17.25 2.76
CA ARG A 175 -27.83 16.96 1.58
C ARG A 175 -27.06 16.19 0.52
N LEU A 176 -25.83 16.60 0.23
CA LEU A 176 -24.95 15.88 -0.70
C LEU A 176 -24.64 14.46 -0.20
N ASN A 177 -24.30 14.29 1.07
CA ASN A 177 -24.02 12.97 1.64
C ASN A 177 -25.26 12.06 1.62
N ALA A 178 -26.44 12.61 1.88
CA ALA A 178 -27.71 11.87 1.80
C ALA A 178 -28.01 11.43 0.36
N GLN A 179 -27.83 12.31 -0.63
CA GLN A 179 -27.97 11.96 -2.05
C GLN A 179 -27.00 10.87 -2.47
N ARG A 180 -25.72 10.97 -2.05
CA ARG A 180 -24.71 9.96 -2.33
C ARG A 180 -25.09 8.61 -1.75
N LYS A 181 -25.50 8.58 -0.48
CA LYS A 181 -25.92 7.35 0.19
C LYS A 181 -27.15 6.73 -0.48
N ALA A 182 -28.14 7.55 -0.84
CA ALA A 182 -29.33 7.08 -1.54
C ALA A 182 -28.97 6.45 -2.90
N TRP A 183 -28.05 7.06 -3.64
CA TRP A 183 -27.55 6.49 -4.89
C TRP A 183 -26.81 5.15 -4.67
N ASP A 184 -25.94 5.10 -3.65
CA ASP A 184 -25.21 3.88 -3.28
C ASP A 184 -26.19 2.74 -2.92
N ASP A 185 -27.26 3.05 -2.19
CA ASP A 185 -28.30 2.10 -1.79
C ASP A 185 -29.10 1.58 -2.99
N ILE A 186 -29.49 2.47 -3.93
CA ILE A 186 -30.20 2.09 -5.18
C ILE A 186 -29.32 1.17 -6.03
N GLN A 187 -28.05 1.50 -6.20
CA GLN A 187 -27.15 0.78 -7.11
C GLN A 187 -26.51 -0.46 -6.47
N LYS A 188 -26.70 -0.66 -5.16
CA LYS A 188 -26.04 -1.71 -4.37
C LYS A 188 -26.21 -3.10 -4.98
N SER A 189 -27.43 -3.48 -5.34
CA SER A 189 -27.72 -4.83 -5.87
C SER A 189 -27.01 -5.09 -7.19
N ASP A 190 -26.97 -4.11 -8.08
CA ASP A 190 -26.37 -4.30 -9.41
C ASP A 190 -24.85 -4.24 -9.34
N ASN A 191 -24.31 -3.43 -8.43
CA ASN A 191 -22.90 -3.40 -8.10
C ASN A 191 -22.42 -4.74 -7.52
N GLU A 192 -23.21 -5.35 -6.65
CA GLU A 192 -22.93 -6.67 -6.07
C GLU A 192 -22.97 -7.80 -7.11
N LYS A 193 -24.00 -7.83 -7.96
CA LYS A 193 -24.08 -8.77 -9.08
C LYS A 193 -22.88 -8.64 -10.02
N ALA A 194 -22.51 -7.40 -10.37
CA ALA A 194 -21.35 -7.14 -11.20
C ALA A 194 -20.05 -7.65 -10.56
N LEU A 195 -19.89 -7.48 -9.25
CA LEU A 195 -18.75 -8.04 -8.52
C LEU A 195 -18.71 -9.57 -8.61
N GLN A 196 -19.85 -10.25 -8.39
CA GLN A 196 -19.92 -11.71 -8.48
C GLN A 196 -19.56 -12.22 -9.88
N ILE A 197 -20.13 -11.62 -10.92
CA ILE A 197 -19.82 -11.94 -12.32
C ILE A 197 -18.33 -11.77 -12.59
N MET A 198 -17.76 -10.61 -12.21
CA MET A 198 -16.37 -10.30 -12.49
C MET A 198 -15.39 -11.17 -11.70
N ARG A 199 -15.74 -11.56 -10.47
CA ARG A 199 -14.99 -12.58 -9.73
C ARG A 199 -14.99 -13.92 -10.48
N GLY A 200 -16.09 -14.29 -11.14
CA GLY A 200 -16.12 -15.47 -11.99
C GLY A 200 -15.09 -15.49 -13.13
N PHE A 201 -14.61 -14.31 -13.59
CA PHE A 201 -13.61 -14.21 -14.65
C PHE A 201 -12.19 -13.98 -14.16
N VAL A 202 -11.99 -13.43 -12.95
CA VAL A 202 -10.67 -13.17 -12.39
C VAL A 202 -10.32 -14.25 -11.36
N PRO A 203 -9.19 -14.96 -11.49
CA PRO A 203 -8.84 -16.02 -10.54
C PRO A 203 -8.48 -15.45 -9.16
N SER A 204 -8.72 -16.24 -8.11
CA SER A 204 -8.42 -15.85 -6.72
C SER A 204 -6.93 -15.63 -6.46
N ASN A 205 -6.06 -16.37 -7.15
CA ASN A 205 -4.61 -16.29 -7.01
C ASN A 205 -3.94 -15.27 -7.96
N ILE A 206 -4.71 -14.34 -8.58
CA ILE A 206 -4.20 -13.40 -9.59
C ILE A 206 -2.95 -12.61 -9.17
N LEU A 207 -2.80 -12.33 -7.87
CA LEU A 207 -1.66 -11.60 -7.30
C LEU A 207 -0.36 -12.41 -7.30
N LYS A 208 -0.44 -13.75 -7.34
CA LYS A 208 0.68 -14.69 -7.25
C LYS A 208 1.00 -15.38 -8.59
N THR A 209 0.08 -15.32 -9.55
CA THR A 209 0.24 -15.94 -10.88
C THR A 209 1.09 -15.09 -11.82
N THR A 210 1.69 -15.72 -12.82
CA THR A 210 2.24 -15.01 -13.98
C THR A 210 1.23 -14.96 -15.14
N LEU A 211 1.48 -14.10 -16.14
CA LEU A 211 0.68 -14.08 -17.37
C LEU A 211 0.69 -15.43 -18.11
N LYS A 212 1.77 -16.21 -17.98
CA LYS A 212 1.84 -17.53 -18.60
C LYS A 212 0.88 -18.49 -17.89
N ASP A 213 0.98 -18.58 -16.57
CA ASP A 213 0.13 -19.44 -15.76
C ASP A 213 -1.35 -19.09 -15.93
N LEU A 214 -1.69 -17.79 -15.98
CA LEU A 214 -3.05 -17.31 -16.23
C LEU A 214 -3.59 -17.76 -17.59
N LYS A 215 -2.75 -17.76 -18.63
CA LYS A 215 -3.15 -18.25 -19.96
C LYS A 215 -3.36 -19.75 -19.93
N ASP A 216 -2.42 -20.49 -19.37
CA ASP A 216 -2.46 -21.95 -19.35
C ASP A 216 -3.71 -22.44 -18.59
N ASP A 217 -4.01 -21.86 -17.42
CA ASP A 217 -5.22 -22.16 -16.62
C ASP A 217 -6.53 -21.78 -17.35
N LEU A 218 -6.56 -20.64 -18.05
CA LEU A 218 -7.72 -20.25 -18.85
C LEU A 218 -7.91 -21.14 -20.09
N ILE A 219 -6.84 -21.61 -20.72
CA ILE A 219 -6.91 -22.53 -21.86
C ILE A 219 -7.49 -23.87 -21.39
N GLU A 220 -7.04 -24.38 -20.24
CA GLU A 220 -7.55 -25.62 -19.65
C GLU A 220 -9.06 -25.52 -19.34
N LYS A 221 -9.51 -24.39 -18.80
CA LYS A 221 -10.92 -24.19 -18.40
C LYS A 221 -11.87 -23.84 -19.54
N ILE A 222 -11.43 -23.06 -20.53
CA ILE A 222 -12.28 -22.59 -21.64
C ILE A 222 -12.17 -23.51 -22.86
N GLY A 223 -11.05 -24.21 -23.05
CA GLY A 223 -10.76 -25.05 -24.21
C GLY A 223 -10.43 -24.27 -25.51
N ASN A 224 -10.87 -23.01 -25.64
CA ASN A 224 -10.57 -22.17 -26.79
C ASN A 224 -9.36 -21.25 -26.53
N GLU A 225 -8.23 -21.57 -27.15
CA GLU A 225 -6.97 -20.84 -26.97
C GLU A 225 -7.08 -19.35 -27.30
N ARG A 226 -7.74 -19.00 -28.41
CA ARG A 226 -7.82 -17.59 -28.86
C ARG A 226 -8.62 -16.74 -27.87
N VAL A 227 -9.71 -17.28 -27.35
CA VAL A 227 -10.58 -16.60 -26.37
C VAL A 227 -9.86 -16.49 -25.02
N ALA A 228 -9.29 -17.61 -24.53
CA ALA A 228 -8.52 -17.65 -23.30
C ALA A 228 -7.34 -16.65 -23.31
N GLN A 229 -6.58 -16.57 -24.41
CA GLN A 229 -5.48 -15.62 -24.53
C GLN A 229 -5.93 -14.15 -24.51
N LYS A 230 -7.08 -13.83 -25.12
CA LYS A 230 -7.65 -12.47 -25.07
C LYS A 230 -8.06 -12.11 -23.65
N LEU A 231 -8.77 -13.00 -22.96
CA LEU A 231 -9.19 -12.81 -21.57
C LEU A 231 -7.99 -12.65 -20.64
N ALA A 232 -6.99 -13.53 -20.74
CA ALA A 232 -5.77 -13.47 -19.94
C ALA A 232 -5.05 -12.12 -20.09
N ARG A 233 -4.88 -11.65 -21.34
CA ARG A 233 -4.24 -10.36 -21.62
C ARG A 233 -5.06 -9.21 -21.04
N HIS A 234 -6.38 -9.23 -21.23
CA HIS A 234 -7.26 -8.19 -20.72
C HIS A 234 -7.16 -8.07 -19.20
N ILE A 235 -7.34 -9.18 -18.47
CA ILE A 235 -7.21 -9.23 -17.00
C ILE A 235 -5.81 -8.78 -16.55
N TRP A 236 -4.76 -9.26 -17.22
CA TRP A 236 -3.39 -8.99 -16.79
C TRP A 236 -2.95 -7.53 -16.98
N TYR A 237 -3.29 -6.93 -18.11
CA TYR A 237 -2.93 -5.54 -18.39
C TYR A 237 -3.85 -4.55 -17.67
N LYS A 238 -5.12 -4.91 -17.46
CA LYS A 238 -6.07 -4.14 -16.64
C LYS A 238 -5.93 -4.52 -15.17
N LYS A 239 -4.78 -4.18 -14.59
CA LYS A 239 -4.45 -4.50 -13.19
C LYS A 239 -5.46 -4.00 -12.16
N ILE A 240 -6.24 -2.97 -12.48
CA ILE A 240 -7.33 -2.51 -11.62
C ILE A 240 -8.40 -3.58 -11.39
N LEU A 241 -8.59 -4.52 -12.32
CA LEU A 241 -9.47 -5.67 -12.14
C LEU A 241 -8.99 -6.62 -11.03
N TRP A 242 -7.71 -6.58 -10.66
CA TRP A 242 -7.18 -7.44 -9.60
C TRP A 242 -7.72 -7.04 -8.23
N LEU A 243 -8.14 -5.77 -8.06
CA LEU A 243 -8.68 -5.25 -6.81
C LEU A 243 -9.92 -6.02 -6.34
N ILE A 244 -10.72 -6.59 -7.27
CA ILE A 244 -11.94 -7.33 -6.93
C ILE A 244 -11.68 -8.63 -6.16
N ARG A 245 -10.45 -9.14 -6.24
CA ARG A 245 -9.95 -10.34 -5.53
C ARG A 245 -9.03 -9.98 -4.36
N MET A 246 -8.82 -8.69 -4.08
CA MET A 246 -8.07 -8.26 -2.90
C MET A 246 -9.02 -8.15 -1.71
N PRO A 247 -8.63 -8.65 -0.51
CA PRO A 247 -9.42 -8.44 0.69
C PRO A 247 -9.44 -6.95 1.07
N LYS A 248 -10.55 -6.49 1.64
CA LYS A 248 -10.75 -5.07 2.00
C LYS A 248 -9.63 -4.53 2.90
N ASN A 249 -9.10 -5.36 3.80
CA ASN A 249 -8.02 -5.00 4.72
C ASN A 249 -6.71 -4.64 3.99
N MET A 250 -6.40 -5.32 2.87
CA MET A 250 -5.25 -4.94 2.04
C MET A 250 -5.52 -3.67 1.24
N LEU A 251 -6.73 -3.53 0.69
CA LEU A 251 -7.12 -2.34 -0.08
C LEU A 251 -7.04 -1.05 0.75
N LYS A 252 -7.34 -1.12 2.05
CA LYS A 252 -7.19 0.00 3.00
C LYS A 252 -5.75 0.51 3.06
N LYS A 253 -4.78 -0.42 3.07
CA LYS A 253 -3.35 -0.16 3.27
C LYS A 253 -2.60 0.23 1.99
N LEU A 254 -3.15 -0.05 0.80
CA LEU A 254 -2.55 0.33 -0.49
C LEU A 254 -2.17 1.80 -0.53
N SER A 255 -1.01 2.12 -1.10
CA SER A 255 -0.55 3.51 -1.18
C SER A 255 -1.35 4.33 -2.20
N PRO A 256 -1.48 5.66 -2.03
CA PRO A 256 -2.11 6.52 -3.04
C PRO A 256 -1.41 6.45 -4.42
N ALA A 257 -0.08 6.27 -4.41
CA ALA A 257 0.71 6.14 -5.63
C ALA A 257 0.36 4.88 -6.42
N GLU A 258 0.08 3.75 -5.76
CA GLU A 258 -0.35 2.52 -6.43
C GLU A 258 -1.70 2.68 -7.12
N PHE A 259 -2.67 3.35 -6.47
CA PHE A 259 -3.95 3.66 -7.10
C PHE A 259 -3.78 4.49 -8.38
N LYS A 260 -2.89 5.48 -8.37
CA LYS A 260 -2.67 6.35 -9.52
C LYS A 260 -1.87 5.68 -10.65
N ILE A 261 -0.83 4.94 -10.32
CA ILE A 261 0.13 4.41 -11.31
C ILE A 261 -0.25 3.00 -11.76
N LYS A 262 -0.55 2.10 -10.83
CA LYS A 262 -0.78 0.67 -11.10
C LYS A 262 -2.24 0.39 -11.45
N TYR A 263 -3.17 1.07 -10.78
CA TYR A 263 -4.61 0.80 -10.88
C TYR A 263 -5.34 1.95 -11.60
N SER A 264 -4.93 2.24 -12.84
CA SER A 264 -5.58 3.27 -13.66
C SER A 264 -7.04 2.92 -13.97
N GLN A 265 -7.93 3.91 -13.88
CA GLN A 265 -9.38 3.80 -14.10
C GLN A 265 -9.79 3.85 -15.60
N GLN A 266 -8.81 3.84 -16.51
CA GLN A 266 -9.03 4.05 -17.95
C GLN A 266 -9.46 2.78 -18.68
N GLY A 267 -10.42 2.95 -19.61
CA GLY A 267 -10.93 1.90 -20.49
C GLY A 267 -11.49 0.71 -19.73
N LEU A 268 -12.37 0.99 -18.76
CA LEU A 268 -13.18 0.00 -18.07
C LEU A 268 -14.59 0.05 -18.63
N ASP A 269 -15.21 -1.11 -18.78
CA ASP A 269 -16.64 -1.19 -19.07
C ASP A 269 -17.49 -0.92 -17.82
N ILE A 270 -18.79 -0.71 -18.01
CA ILE A 270 -19.72 -0.42 -16.91
C ILE A 270 -19.75 -1.53 -15.84
N VAL A 271 -19.69 -2.81 -16.23
CA VAL A 271 -19.76 -3.95 -15.29
C VAL A 271 -18.46 -4.08 -14.49
N GLU A 272 -17.32 -3.89 -15.13
CA GLU A 272 -16.00 -3.82 -14.49
C GLU A 272 -15.96 -2.67 -13.48
N LEU A 273 -16.46 -1.50 -13.88
CA LEU A 273 -16.47 -0.31 -13.04
C LEU A 273 -17.33 -0.51 -11.79
N ARG A 274 -18.54 -1.08 -11.95
CA ARG A 274 -19.42 -1.50 -10.86
C ARG A 274 -18.73 -2.47 -9.89
N ALA A 275 -18.10 -3.51 -10.43
CA ALA A 275 -17.40 -4.53 -9.64
C ALA A 275 -16.24 -3.93 -8.81
N ILE A 276 -15.41 -3.10 -9.44
CA ILE A 276 -14.29 -2.45 -8.74
C ILE A 276 -14.84 -1.52 -7.66
N TYR A 277 -15.82 -0.67 -7.97
CA TYR A 277 -16.38 0.26 -7.01
C TYR A 277 -16.91 -0.45 -5.75
N TYR A 278 -17.65 -1.54 -5.93
CA TYR A 278 -18.20 -2.33 -4.81
C TYR A 278 -17.14 -3.06 -3.99
N SER A 279 -16.01 -3.45 -4.59
CA SER A 279 -14.92 -4.13 -3.87
C SER A 279 -14.14 -3.22 -2.91
N LEU A 280 -14.19 -1.89 -3.10
CA LEU A 280 -13.38 -0.95 -2.33
C LEU A 280 -13.90 -0.79 -0.90
N PRO A 281 -13.00 -0.54 0.08
CA PRO A 281 -13.42 -0.28 1.46
C PRO A 281 -14.14 1.07 1.59
N ASP A 282 -14.96 1.22 2.62
CA ASP A 282 -15.67 2.47 2.92
C ASP A 282 -14.73 3.55 3.46
N LYS A 283 -13.73 3.13 4.23
CA LYS A 283 -12.70 3.99 4.82
C LYS A 283 -11.32 3.45 4.43
N PHE A 284 -10.42 4.35 4.05
CA PHE A 284 -9.02 4.03 3.79
C PHE A 284 -8.14 4.39 4.99
N GLU A 285 -7.07 3.63 5.21
CA GLU A 285 -6.05 3.94 6.22
C GLU A 285 -5.00 4.90 5.65
N ASN A 286 -4.38 5.73 6.49
CA ASN A 286 -3.28 6.62 6.12
C ASN A 286 -3.58 7.55 4.92
N ASP A 287 -4.79 8.11 4.86
CA ASP A 287 -5.24 9.02 3.78
C ASP A 287 -5.35 10.47 4.25
N ALA A 288 -4.30 10.99 4.89
CA ALA A 288 -4.31 12.35 5.46
C ALA A 288 -4.57 13.45 4.41
N LEU A 289 -4.11 13.25 3.17
CA LEU A 289 -4.33 14.15 2.05
C LEU A 289 -5.64 13.86 1.27
N GLY A 290 -6.40 12.83 1.65
CA GLY A 290 -7.66 12.47 1.00
C GLY A 290 -7.53 11.92 -0.43
N LEU A 291 -6.32 11.58 -0.89
CA LEU A 291 -6.05 11.17 -2.28
C LEU A 291 -6.71 9.83 -2.63
N LYS A 292 -6.81 8.89 -1.68
CA LYS A 292 -7.49 7.60 -1.92
C LYS A 292 -9.00 7.81 -1.98
N LYS A 293 -9.54 8.65 -1.09
CA LYS A 293 -10.94 9.05 -1.11
C LYS A 293 -11.29 9.77 -2.42
N GLU A 294 -10.44 10.69 -2.87
CA GLU A 294 -10.59 11.37 -4.15
C GLU A 294 -10.56 10.38 -5.33
N TRP A 295 -9.62 9.44 -5.34
CA TRP A 295 -9.56 8.40 -6.36
C TRP A 295 -10.84 7.54 -6.40
N LYS A 296 -11.37 7.12 -5.24
CA LYS A 296 -12.66 6.40 -5.16
C LYS A 296 -13.82 7.28 -5.64
N ASN A 297 -13.83 8.58 -5.30
CA ASN A 297 -14.85 9.52 -5.76
C ASN A 297 -14.82 9.69 -7.28
N ASN A 298 -13.65 9.76 -7.90
CA ASN A 298 -13.52 9.83 -9.36
C ASN A 298 -14.07 8.56 -10.04
N LEU A 299 -13.83 7.39 -9.45
CA LEU A 299 -14.42 6.14 -9.90
C LEU A 299 -15.95 6.18 -9.83
N ARG A 300 -16.50 6.72 -8.73
CA ARG A 300 -17.94 6.87 -8.49
C ARG A 300 -18.58 7.83 -9.49
N LEU A 301 -18.00 9.02 -9.70
CA LEU A 301 -18.50 10.01 -10.65
C LEU A 301 -18.52 9.45 -12.08
N LYS A 302 -17.49 8.69 -12.44
CA LYS A 302 -17.44 7.99 -13.72
C LYS A 302 -18.55 6.94 -13.82
N LEU A 303 -18.80 6.20 -12.74
CA LEU A 303 -19.87 5.20 -12.71
C LEU A 303 -21.25 5.85 -12.79
N GLU A 304 -21.52 6.92 -12.04
CA GLU A 304 -22.76 7.70 -12.13
C GLU A 304 -23.01 8.17 -13.57
N ASN A 305 -21.98 8.69 -14.24
CA ASN A 305 -22.09 9.10 -15.65
C ASN A 305 -22.43 7.90 -16.57
N TYR A 306 -21.82 6.74 -16.34
CA TYR A 306 -22.09 5.54 -17.15
C TYR A 306 -23.50 5.03 -16.91
N VAL A 307 -23.95 4.96 -15.65
CA VAL A 307 -25.32 4.54 -15.31
C VAL A 307 -26.34 5.46 -15.97
N MET A 308 -26.17 6.79 -15.84
CA MET A 308 -27.10 7.72 -16.50
C MET A 308 -27.09 7.55 -18.02
N ARG A 309 -25.92 7.38 -18.66
CA ARG A 309 -25.86 7.18 -20.12
C ARG A 309 -26.38 5.81 -20.56
N ASP A 310 -26.24 4.79 -19.73
CA ASP A 310 -26.78 3.43 -19.98
C ASP A 310 -28.30 3.45 -20.00
N GLU A 311 -28.93 4.19 -19.07
CA GLU A 311 -30.39 4.40 -19.06
C GLU A 311 -30.92 5.02 -20.37
N TYR A 312 -30.11 5.88 -21.02
CA TYR A 312 -30.42 6.47 -22.31
C TYR A 312 -29.83 5.71 -23.51
N ASN A 313 -29.20 4.55 -23.31
CA ASN A 313 -28.49 3.77 -24.36
C ASN A 313 -27.42 4.58 -25.13
N GLN A 314 -26.74 5.49 -24.45
CA GLN A 314 -25.72 6.39 -24.99
C GLN A 314 -24.28 5.95 -24.65
N LEU A 315 -24.09 4.73 -24.18
CA LEU A 315 -22.76 4.17 -23.96
C LEU A 315 -22.05 3.91 -25.29
N THR A 316 -20.76 4.22 -25.34
CA THR A 316 -19.93 3.84 -26.49
C THR A 316 -19.53 2.37 -26.39
N SER A 317 -19.11 1.76 -27.51
CA SER A 317 -18.70 0.35 -27.56
C SER A 317 -17.58 -0.03 -26.56
N GLY A 318 -16.74 0.93 -26.15
CA GLY A 318 -15.70 0.70 -25.14
C GLY A 318 -16.17 0.79 -23.69
N GLU A 319 -17.41 1.24 -23.46
CA GLU A 319 -18.03 1.46 -22.15
C GLU A 319 -19.12 0.43 -21.88
N THR A 320 -19.76 -0.08 -22.94
CA THR A 320 -20.57 -1.30 -22.89
C THR A 320 -19.73 -2.51 -22.53
N ARG A 321 -20.39 -3.61 -22.13
CA ARG A 321 -19.73 -4.87 -21.76
C ARG A 321 -18.65 -5.24 -22.77
N ASN A 322 -17.44 -5.50 -22.27
CA ASN A 322 -16.33 -5.83 -23.13
C ASN A 322 -16.54 -7.19 -23.82
N SER A 323 -16.34 -7.24 -25.14
CA SER A 323 -16.55 -8.44 -25.96
C SER A 323 -15.66 -9.62 -25.58
N VAL A 324 -14.60 -9.38 -24.81
CA VAL A 324 -13.77 -10.45 -24.21
C VAL A 324 -14.58 -11.40 -23.33
N TYR A 325 -15.74 -10.98 -22.82
CA TYR A 325 -16.59 -11.78 -21.94
C TYR A 325 -17.76 -12.48 -22.65
N GLU A 326 -18.09 -12.13 -23.90
CA GLU A 326 -19.33 -12.58 -24.58
C GLU A 326 -19.38 -14.10 -24.79
N ASP A 327 -18.27 -14.70 -25.20
CA ASP A 327 -18.19 -16.12 -25.58
C ASP A 327 -17.87 -17.06 -24.40
N ILE A 328 -17.91 -16.56 -23.16
CA ILE A 328 -17.43 -17.30 -21.98
C ILE A 328 -18.57 -17.47 -20.97
N ASN A 329 -19.32 -18.57 -21.12
CA ASN A 329 -20.38 -18.96 -20.21
C ASN A 329 -20.36 -20.49 -19.98
N PRO A 330 -20.22 -20.98 -18.73
CA PRO A 330 -20.09 -20.22 -17.48
C PRO A 330 -18.72 -19.53 -17.32
N PRO A 331 -18.60 -18.54 -16.39
CA PRO A 331 -17.32 -17.98 -16.02
C PRO A 331 -16.35 -19.07 -15.52
N PRO A 332 -15.05 -19.00 -15.86
CA PRO A 332 -14.10 -20.09 -15.62
C PRO A 332 -13.69 -20.28 -14.16
N PHE A 333 -13.91 -19.28 -13.29
CA PHE A 333 -13.49 -19.32 -11.89
C PHE A 333 -14.67 -19.23 -10.94
N ASN A 334 -14.44 -19.67 -9.70
CA ASN A 334 -15.45 -19.59 -8.65
C ASN A 334 -15.71 -18.12 -8.27
N PRO A 335 -16.94 -17.60 -8.40
CA PRO A 335 -17.27 -16.21 -8.04
C PRO A 335 -17.20 -15.98 -6.53
N THR A 336 -17.33 -17.04 -5.73
CA THR A 336 -17.24 -16.99 -4.27
C THR A 336 -15.82 -16.59 -3.89
N PHE A 337 -15.73 -15.58 -3.04
CA PHE A 337 -14.50 -15.12 -2.44
C PHE A 337 -14.77 -15.07 -0.95
N GLU A 338 -14.19 -16.02 -0.23
CA GLU A 338 -14.07 -15.91 1.21
C GLU A 338 -13.02 -14.83 1.47
N ASP A 339 -13.37 -13.82 2.29
CA ASP A 339 -12.40 -12.87 2.82
C ASP A 339 -11.45 -13.65 3.74
N ILE A 340 -10.51 -14.39 3.15
CA ILE A 340 -9.42 -14.99 3.90
C ILE A 340 -8.61 -13.80 4.41
N ASP A 341 -8.59 -13.62 5.73
CA ASP A 341 -7.73 -12.65 6.39
C ASP A 341 -6.28 -12.99 6.04
N TRP A 342 -5.81 -12.34 4.98
CA TRP A 342 -4.47 -12.46 4.48
C TRP A 342 -3.56 -11.70 5.44
N GLU A 343 -3.15 -12.37 6.52
CA GLU A 343 -2.00 -11.91 7.29
C GLU A 343 -0.79 -11.94 6.35
N VAL A 344 -0.26 -10.76 6.06
CA VAL A 344 0.95 -10.63 5.25
C VAL A 344 2.09 -11.18 6.09
N ASP A 345 2.43 -12.45 5.90
CA ASP A 345 3.64 -13.03 6.44
C ASP A 345 4.84 -12.20 5.94
N ALA A 346 5.43 -11.42 6.84
CA ALA A 346 6.59 -10.57 6.59
C ALA A 346 7.84 -11.35 6.12
N ASN A 347 7.77 -12.69 6.03
CA ASN A 347 8.84 -13.59 5.63
C ASN A 347 8.93 -13.90 4.12
N GLU A 348 7.99 -13.46 3.28
CA GLU A 348 8.04 -13.75 1.82
C GLU A 348 9.24 -13.05 1.11
N SER A 349 9.89 -12.09 1.78
CA SER A 349 11.10 -11.39 1.31
C SER A 349 12.35 -12.26 1.28
N LYS A 350 12.44 -13.32 2.11
CA LYS A 350 13.66 -14.15 2.23
C LYS A 350 13.74 -15.28 1.20
N ASN A 351 12.59 -15.81 0.75
CA ASN A 351 12.54 -16.94 -0.18
C ASN A 351 12.85 -16.61 -1.65
N LYS A 352 12.96 -15.32 -2.01
CA LYS A 352 13.28 -14.90 -3.39
C LYS A 352 14.78 -14.87 -3.69
N GLU A 353 15.63 -14.89 -2.68
CA GLU A 353 17.08 -14.80 -2.84
C GLU A 353 17.72 -16.19 -3.04
N GLU A 354 17.10 -17.25 -2.50
CA GLU A 354 17.62 -18.62 -2.56
C GLU A 354 17.35 -19.37 -3.87
N ARG A 355 16.44 -18.88 -4.73
CA ARG A 355 16.09 -19.52 -6.02
C ARG A 355 16.95 -19.09 -7.22
N ARG A 356 18.01 -18.32 -7.01
CA ARG A 356 18.97 -17.97 -8.08
C ARG A 356 20.16 -18.93 -8.06
N GLU A 357 19.96 -20.14 -8.57
CA GLU A 357 21.10 -21.01 -8.90
C GLU A 357 21.98 -20.35 -9.99
N PRO A 358 23.31 -20.42 -9.87
CA PRO A 358 24.23 -19.85 -10.85
C PRO A 358 24.26 -20.70 -12.13
N LYS A 359 23.93 -20.07 -13.27
CA LYS A 359 24.10 -20.67 -14.60
C LYS A 359 25.57 -21.01 -14.84
N LYS A 360 25.92 -22.30 -14.82
CA LYS A 360 27.21 -22.81 -15.32
C LYS A 360 27.33 -22.50 -16.82
N PHE A 361 28.22 -21.58 -17.19
CA PHE A 361 28.63 -21.34 -18.57
C PHE A 361 29.49 -22.51 -19.05
N ALA A 362 28.93 -23.39 -19.89
CA ALA A 362 29.70 -24.35 -20.66
C ALA A 362 30.18 -23.68 -21.96
N GLN A 363 31.44 -23.26 -22.01
CA GLN A 363 32.15 -22.96 -23.26
C GLN A 363 32.52 -24.29 -23.94
N LEU A 364 31.77 -24.68 -24.97
CA LEU A 364 32.15 -25.76 -25.86
C LEU A 364 32.93 -25.19 -27.04
N ARG A 365 34.26 -25.39 -26.99
CA ARG A 365 35.16 -25.33 -28.14
C ARG A 365 34.77 -26.41 -29.16
N LYS A 366 34.59 -26.01 -30.41
CA LYS A 366 34.75 -26.82 -31.65
C LYS A 366 35.06 -25.80 -32.76
N LYS A 367 35.94 -26.02 -33.72
CA LYS A 367 37.00 -26.98 -33.97
C LYS A 367 37.90 -26.30 -35.01
#